data_AF-Q4V459-F1
#
_entry.id   AF-Q4V459-F1
#
_cell.length_a   1.000
_cell.length_b   1.000
_cell.length_c   1.000
_cell.angle_alpha   90.00
_cell.angle_beta   90.00
_cell.angle_gamma   90.00
#
_symmetry.space_group_name_H-M   'P 1'
#
loop_
_entity.id
_entity.type
_entity.pdbx_description
1 polymer ?
#
loop_
_entity_poly.entity_id
_entity_poly.type
_entity_poly.pdbx_seq_one_letter_code
_entity_poly.pdbx_strand_id
1 'polypeptide(L)'
;MPKPSKQDSISLKSSNSVFLEDDQFENLEEEFLHNECISLPSDLTRVQSVILDYKQFKAARTIQRYIHGWLVRENFRKLQKSAIIIQKWWRRFEAQKNLLYVAESALQSAVLAHYDKSATLIQTLYRGWWSRKHIFDLTMLKSVQIMLAKDLIHSLVNYLHATKNSEMLPGIYTIRDSSICLETLEELMATFGFRFYNANACYKMKETLSMVAQSRKTFTATSYFTDVPYPGFNDRGFCGPRQNSAMTLNAKDPEHYELIHIFLSGSRKIGMTTAKLEQKIANIAEENRLNMFIKRDNKKKSFIKRIYLDMKNWHYSNGDPILPISLFKNSEMPAVLESAKKTLESIFGELEPCVCPTNKEISFLLNSLNDS
;
A
#
# COMPACT_ATOMS: atom_id res chain seq x y z
N MET A 1 -38.17 17.96 26.80
CA MET A 1 -37.50 17.26 27.91
C MET A 1 -37.40 18.21 29.11
N PRO A 2 -37.56 17.70 30.35
CA PRO A 2 -37.74 18.52 31.56
C PRO A 2 -36.44 19.13 32.08
N LYS A 3 -36.58 20.21 32.86
CA LYS A 3 -35.51 21.01 33.48
C LYS A 3 -34.54 20.16 34.32
N PRO A 4 -33.24 20.53 34.36
CA PRO A 4 -32.22 19.81 35.12
C PRO A 4 -32.53 19.88 36.62
N SER A 5 -32.54 18.71 37.27
CA SER A 5 -32.71 18.55 38.70
C SER A 5 -31.56 19.20 39.47
N LYS A 6 -31.94 19.76 40.63
CA LYS A 6 -31.09 20.46 41.59
C LYS A 6 -29.78 19.71 41.86
N GLN A 7 -28.70 20.50 41.92
CA GLN A 7 -27.40 20.09 42.39
C GLN A 7 -27.51 19.69 43.87
N ASP A 8 -27.39 18.39 44.14
CA ASP A 8 -27.15 17.90 45.49
C ASP A 8 -25.75 18.37 45.91
N SER A 9 -25.73 19.34 46.82
CA SER A 9 -24.52 19.82 47.46
C SER A 9 -24.05 18.72 48.43
N ILE A 10 -23.08 17.94 47.99
CA ILE A 10 -22.38 16.98 48.85
C ILE A 10 -21.61 17.80 49.90
N SER A 11 -22.21 17.88 51.09
CA SER A 11 -21.59 18.40 52.30
C SER A 11 -20.45 17.46 52.69
N LEU A 12 -19.23 17.79 52.25
CA LEU A 12 -18.02 17.08 52.64
C LEU A 12 -17.70 17.46 54.09
N LYS A 13 -18.23 16.68 55.05
CA LYS A 13 -17.80 16.72 56.44
C LYS A 13 -16.33 16.31 56.50
N SER A 14 -15.44 17.30 56.55
CA SER A 14 -14.02 17.12 56.81
C SER A 14 -13.83 16.78 58.30
N SER A 15 -14.04 15.51 58.63
CA SER A 15 -13.82 14.96 59.97
C SER A 15 -12.77 13.86 59.90
N ASN A 16 -11.56 14.20 59.42
CA ASN A 16 -10.40 13.31 59.54
C ASN A 16 -9.37 13.96 60.44
N SER A 17 -9.60 13.85 61.75
CA SER A 17 -8.54 13.87 62.75
C SER A 17 -7.71 12.61 62.55
N VAL A 18 -6.75 12.67 61.63
CA VAL A 18 -5.77 11.59 61.47
C VAL A 18 -4.86 11.65 62.68
N PHE A 19 -5.08 10.72 63.60
CA PHE A 19 -4.07 10.28 64.57
C PHE A 19 -2.79 10.02 63.78
N LEU A 20 -1.76 10.83 64.01
CA LEU A 20 -0.42 10.50 63.57
C LEU A 20 0.11 9.51 64.60
N GLU A 21 0.37 8.29 64.14
CA GLU A 21 1.18 7.31 64.85
C GLU A 21 2.57 7.93 65.10
N ASP A 22 2.96 7.98 66.36
CA ASP A 22 4.19 8.62 66.89
C ASP A 22 5.49 7.82 66.59
N ASP A 23 5.46 6.85 65.67
CA ASP A 23 6.45 5.76 65.61
C ASP A 23 7.74 6.07 64.81
N GLN A 24 8.11 7.33 64.55
CA GLN A 24 9.33 7.65 63.79
C GLN A 24 10.30 8.64 64.44
N PHE A 25 10.08 9.04 65.69
CA PHE A 25 11.00 9.95 66.40
C PHE A 25 11.83 9.30 67.50
N GLU A 26 11.91 7.96 67.57
CA GLU A 26 12.65 7.29 68.66
C GLU A 26 14.15 7.05 68.42
N ASN A 27 14.71 7.27 67.21
CA ASN A 27 16.06 6.77 66.91
C ASN A 27 17.17 7.81 66.66
N LEU A 28 16.99 9.09 67.02
CA LEU A 28 18.04 10.09 66.81
C LEU A 28 18.58 10.80 68.06
N GLU A 29 18.03 10.54 69.25
CA GLU A 29 18.46 11.25 70.47
C GLU A 29 19.25 10.40 71.47
N GLU A 30 19.35 9.08 71.31
CA GLU A 30 19.99 8.24 72.35
C GLU A 30 21.53 8.26 72.34
N GLU A 31 22.22 8.62 71.25
CA GLU A 31 23.70 8.54 71.24
C GLU A 31 24.43 9.81 71.74
N PHE A 32 23.74 10.94 71.96
CA PHE A 32 24.39 12.18 72.41
C PHE A 32 24.21 12.51 73.91
N LEU A 33 23.57 11.65 74.69
CA LEU A 33 23.19 11.96 76.08
C LEU A 33 24.24 11.60 77.16
N HIS A 34 25.46 11.19 76.80
CA HIS A 34 26.49 10.88 77.79
C HIS A 34 27.38 12.04 78.26
N ASN A 35 27.17 13.26 77.76
CA ASN A 35 27.97 14.42 78.17
C ASN A 35 27.16 15.33 79.10
N GLU A 36 27.54 15.31 80.38
CA GLU A 36 27.28 16.33 81.39
C GLU A 36 25.87 16.93 81.36
N CYS A 37 24.97 16.34 82.16
CA CYS A 37 23.75 17.01 82.58
C CYS A 37 24.13 18.31 83.30
N ILE A 38 24.25 19.40 82.56
CA ILE A 38 24.38 20.76 83.09
C ILE A 38 23.06 21.04 83.79
N SER A 39 22.98 20.66 85.07
CA SER A 39 21.88 21.02 85.94
C SER A 39 21.77 22.54 85.94
N LEU A 40 20.69 23.06 85.36
CA LEU A 40 20.41 24.49 85.37
C LEU A 40 20.40 24.96 86.84
N PRO A 41 21.13 26.03 87.22
CA PRO A 41 21.30 26.43 88.61
C PRO A 41 19.94 26.57 89.30
N SER A 42 19.72 25.81 90.38
CA SER A 42 18.42 25.69 91.03
C SER A 42 17.96 26.98 91.76
N ASP A 43 18.80 28.01 91.80
CA ASP A 43 18.54 29.26 92.51
C ASP A 43 18.26 30.44 91.57
N LEU A 44 17.38 30.24 90.58
CA LEU A 44 16.89 31.37 89.78
C LEU A 44 16.01 32.28 90.65
N THR A 45 16.33 33.57 90.67
CA THR A 45 15.43 34.59 91.24
C THR A 45 14.08 34.52 90.52
N ARG A 46 12.96 34.84 91.20
CA ARG A 46 11.62 34.90 90.60
C ARG A 46 11.61 35.60 89.22
N VAL A 47 12.34 36.71 89.10
CA VAL A 47 12.46 37.48 87.85
C VAL A 47 13.17 36.68 86.75
N GLN A 48 14.25 35.94 87.08
CA GLN A 48 14.97 35.11 86.12
C GLN A 48 14.11 33.93 85.63
N SER A 49 13.32 33.30 86.52
CA SER A 49 12.38 32.24 86.15
C SER A 49 11.37 32.74 85.11
N VAL A 50 10.75 33.90 85.36
CA VAL A 50 9.78 34.50 84.42
C VAL A 50 10.43 34.83 83.06
N ILE A 51 11.67 35.30 83.05
CA ILE A 51 12.41 35.57 81.81
C ILE A 51 12.72 34.28 81.05
N LEU A 52 13.12 33.22 81.75
CA LEU A 52 13.39 31.91 81.17
C LEU A 52 12.12 31.31 80.57
N ASP A 53 11.01 31.33 81.31
CA ASP A 53 9.69 30.85 80.85
C ASP A 53 9.26 31.60 79.59
N TYR A 54 9.42 32.93 79.56
CA TYR A 54 9.12 33.72 78.37
C TYR A 54 9.99 33.36 77.16
N LYS A 55 11.30 33.12 77.37
CA LYS A 55 12.22 32.67 76.30
C LYS A 55 11.82 31.29 75.77
N GLN A 56 11.53 30.34 76.66
CA GLN A 56 11.08 29.00 76.30
C GLN A 56 9.75 29.05 75.56
N PHE A 57 8.79 29.85 76.02
CA PHE A 57 7.51 30.09 75.35
C PHE A 57 7.71 30.66 73.93
N LYS A 58 8.60 31.65 73.77
CA LYS A 58 8.91 32.24 72.46
C LYS A 58 9.58 31.23 71.53
N ALA A 59 10.48 30.40 72.04
CA ALA A 59 11.11 29.32 71.29
C ALA A 59 10.07 28.27 70.85
N ALA A 60 9.22 27.82 71.77
CA ALA A 60 8.13 26.89 71.50
C ALA A 60 7.17 27.43 70.42
N ARG A 61 6.72 28.69 70.53
CA ARG A 61 5.88 29.30 69.47
C ARG A 61 6.57 29.36 68.12
N THR A 62 7.88 29.60 68.11
CA THR A 62 8.66 29.64 66.86
C THR A 62 8.68 28.26 66.21
N ILE A 63 9.00 27.21 66.97
CA ILE A 63 8.98 25.82 66.51
C ILE A 63 7.58 25.46 65.99
N GLN A 64 6.53 25.70 66.78
CA GLN A 64 5.14 25.43 66.41
C GLN A 64 4.75 26.11 65.09
N ARG A 65 5.12 27.39 64.90
CA ARG A 65 4.85 28.12 63.65
C ARG A 65 5.47 27.43 62.43
N TYR A 66 6.72 26.98 62.53
CA TYR A 66 7.39 26.28 61.44
C TYR A 66 6.76 24.92 61.17
N ILE A 67 6.43 24.15 62.22
CA ILE A 67 5.76 22.84 62.10
C ILE A 67 4.39 22.99 61.44
N HIS A 68 3.54 23.92 61.90
CA HIS A 68 2.24 24.17 61.28
C HIS A 68 2.38 24.58 59.81
N GLY A 69 3.33 25.47 59.50
CA GLY A 69 3.59 25.86 58.11
C GLY A 69 4.07 24.70 57.23
N TRP A 70 4.92 23.82 57.78
CA TRP A 70 5.38 22.62 57.09
C TRP A 70 4.24 21.63 56.85
N LEU A 71 3.43 21.33 57.86
CA LEU A 71 2.27 20.44 57.77
C LEU A 71 1.28 20.90 56.70
N VAL A 72 0.96 22.20 56.64
CA VAL A 72 0.06 22.76 55.63
C VAL A 72 0.62 22.60 54.22
N ARG A 73 1.91 22.90 54.02
CA ARG A 73 2.56 22.74 52.71
C ARG A 73 2.62 21.28 52.28
N GLU A 74 2.90 20.38 53.21
CA GLU A 74 2.98 18.94 52.92
C GLU A 74 1.60 18.38 52.57
N ASN A 75 0.56 18.75 53.32
CA ASN A 75 -0.82 18.39 52.98
C ASN A 75 -1.23 18.93 51.60
N PHE A 76 -0.89 20.18 51.29
CA PHE A 76 -1.15 20.76 49.98
C PHE A 76 -0.46 20.00 48.84
N ARG A 77 0.81 19.60 49.02
CA ARG A 77 1.54 18.77 48.06
C ARG A 77 0.87 17.41 47.86
N LYS A 78 0.42 16.76 48.94
CA LYS A 78 -0.31 15.49 48.86
C LYS A 78 -1.64 15.62 48.10
N LEU A 79 -2.41 16.68 48.38
CA LEU A 79 -3.64 17.01 47.66
C LEU A 79 -3.37 17.28 46.17
N GLN A 80 -2.34 18.06 45.86
CA GLN A 80 -1.95 18.37 44.48
C GLN A 80 -1.56 17.10 43.71
N LYS A 81 -0.73 16.23 44.31
CA LYS A 81 -0.37 14.93 43.71
C LYS A 81 -1.61 14.08 43.43
N SER A 82 -2.52 14.00 44.40
CA SER A 82 -3.77 13.24 44.26
C SER A 82 -4.65 13.80 43.14
N ALA A 83 -4.80 15.12 43.07
CA ALA A 83 -5.55 15.80 42.01
C ALA A 83 -4.94 15.54 40.63
N ILE A 84 -3.61 15.60 40.49
CA ILE A 84 -2.91 15.30 39.23
C ILE A 84 -3.18 13.86 38.78
N ILE A 85 -3.16 12.89 39.71
CA ILE A 85 -3.46 11.49 39.41
C ILE A 85 -4.89 11.37 38.88
N ILE A 86 -5.88 11.92 39.58
CA ILE A 86 -7.28 11.89 39.16
C ILE A 86 -7.45 12.52 37.77
N GLN A 87 -6.87 13.71 37.56
CA GLN A 87 -6.93 14.40 36.27
C GLN A 87 -6.28 13.60 35.14
N LYS A 88 -5.13 12.95 35.39
CA LYS A 88 -4.46 12.10 34.41
C LYS A 88 -5.35 10.92 33.98
N TRP A 89 -5.97 10.25 34.95
CA TRP A 89 -6.88 9.14 34.68
C TRP A 89 -8.13 9.60 33.93
N TRP A 90 -8.70 10.74 34.31
CA TRP A 90 -9.85 11.32 33.62
C TRP A 90 -9.54 11.64 32.15
N ARG A 91 -8.43 12.33 31.86
CA ARG A 91 -8.01 12.64 30.48
C ARG A 91 -7.82 11.38 29.65
N ARG A 92 -7.24 10.32 30.24
CA ARG A 92 -7.08 9.02 29.58
C ARG A 92 -8.44 8.39 29.27
N PHE A 93 -9.34 8.37 30.24
CA PHE A 93 -10.68 7.80 30.08
C PHE A 93 -11.48 8.53 28.98
N GLU A 94 -11.43 9.86 28.99
CA GLU A 94 -12.06 10.70 27.97
C GLU A 94 -11.50 10.43 26.57
N ALA A 95 -10.18 10.35 26.43
CA ALA A 95 -9.52 10.00 25.17
C ALA A 95 -9.93 8.61 24.68
N GLN A 96 -9.99 7.62 25.57
CA GLN A 96 -10.42 6.26 25.24
C GLN A 96 -11.88 6.21 24.78
N LYS A 97 -12.76 6.96 25.43
CA LYS A 97 -14.18 7.06 25.02
C LYS A 97 -14.32 7.73 23.66
N ASN A 98 -13.54 8.78 23.39
CA ASN A 98 -13.58 9.50 22.11
C ASN A 98 -12.99 8.66 20.96
N LEU A 99 -12.04 7.77 21.24
CA LEU A 99 -11.40 6.92 20.23
C LEU A 99 -12.42 6.10 19.43
N LEU A 100 -13.42 5.51 20.10
CA LEU A 100 -14.45 4.71 19.43
C LEU A 100 -15.28 5.57 18.46
N TYR A 101 -15.70 6.75 18.90
CA TYR A 101 -16.46 7.68 18.07
C TYR A 101 -15.65 8.17 16.86
N VAL A 102 -14.37 8.48 17.05
CA VAL A 102 -13.47 8.88 15.97
C VAL A 102 -13.27 7.74 14.97
N ALA A 103 -13.06 6.52 15.46
CA ALA A 103 -12.90 5.34 14.60
C ALA A 103 -14.17 5.03 13.80
N GLU A 104 -15.35 5.10 14.43
CA GLU A 104 -16.64 4.91 13.78
C GLU A 104 -16.89 5.96 12.69
N SER A 105 -16.67 7.24 13.00
CA SER A 105 -16.82 8.34 12.05
C SER A 105 -15.85 8.20 10.86
N ALA A 106 -14.60 7.84 11.12
CA ALA A 106 -13.62 7.57 10.08
C ALA A 106 -14.04 6.40 9.18
N LEU A 107 -14.51 5.30 9.77
CA LEU A 107 -15.03 4.15 9.02
C LEU A 107 -16.24 4.54 8.17
N GLN A 108 -17.21 5.26 8.74
CA GLN A 108 -18.41 5.69 8.03
C GLN A 108 -18.09 6.59 6.84
N SER A 109 -17.17 7.55 7.02
CA SER A 109 -16.72 8.42 5.92
C SER A 109 -16.02 7.65 4.80
N ALA A 110 -15.19 6.66 5.13
CA ALA A 110 -14.53 5.80 4.15
C ALA A 110 -15.55 4.96 3.36
N VAL A 111 -16.55 4.40 4.04
CA VAL A 111 -17.62 3.62 3.41
C VAL A 111 -18.45 4.49 2.45
N LEU A 112 -18.86 5.68 2.87
CA LEU A 112 -19.58 6.63 2.02
C LEU A 112 -18.75 7.02 0.79
N ALA A 113 -17.47 7.35 0.97
CA ALA A 113 -16.58 7.71 -0.14
C ALA A 113 -16.44 6.57 -1.16
N HIS A 114 -16.40 5.31 -0.72
CA HIS A 114 -16.37 4.16 -1.61
C HIS A 114 -17.66 4.03 -2.44
N TYR A 115 -18.83 4.21 -1.81
CA TYR A 115 -20.11 4.17 -2.51
C TYR A 115 -20.28 5.33 -3.48
N ASP A 116 -19.88 6.55 -3.11
CA ASP A 116 -19.93 7.72 -3.99
C ASP A 116 -19.03 7.53 -5.21
N LYS A 117 -17.79 7.06 -5.02
CA LYS A 117 -16.90 6.73 -6.13
C LYS A 117 -17.51 5.67 -7.05
N SER A 118 -18.09 4.62 -6.49
CA SER A 118 -18.75 3.57 -7.28
C SER A 118 -19.95 4.11 -8.05
N ALA A 119 -20.78 4.95 -7.41
CA ALA A 119 -21.93 5.59 -8.03
C ALA A 119 -21.50 6.51 -9.19
N THR A 120 -20.49 7.36 -8.99
CA THR A 120 -19.97 8.25 -10.05
C THR A 120 -19.45 7.46 -11.25
N LEU A 121 -18.81 6.30 -11.03
CA LEU A 121 -18.30 5.45 -12.10
C LEU A 121 -19.45 4.84 -12.91
N ILE A 122 -20.45 4.26 -12.24
CA ILE A 122 -21.65 3.73 -12.88
C ILE A 122 -22.35 4.82 -13.69
N GLN A 123 -22.56 5.99 -13.10
CA GLN A 123 -23.21 7.10 -13.79
C GLN A 123 -22.41 7.61 -14.99
N THR A 124 -21.08 7.68 -14.89
CA THR A 124 -20.21 8.11 -15.99
C THR A 124 -20.25 7.11 -17.15
N LEU A 125 -20.15 5.82 -16.83
CA LEU A 125 -20.28 4.75 -17.83
C LEU A 125 -21.65 4.76 -18.50
N TYR A 126 -22.72 4.95 -17.72
CA TYR A 126 -24.08 5.03 -18.24
C TYR A 126 -24.27 6.22 -19.18
N ARG A 127 -23.84 7.43 -18.77
CA ARG A 127 -23.88 8.63 -19.63
C ARG A 127 -23.12 8.40 -20.93
N GLY A 128 -21.90 7.85 -20.85
CA GLY A 128 -21.09 7.55 -22.03
C GLY A 128 -21.69 6.48 -22.94
N TRP A 129 -22.31 5.44 -22.39
CA TRP A 129 -23.05 4.44 -23.17
C TRP A 129 -24.28 5.05 -23.84
N TRP A 130 -25.07 5.82 -23.09
CA TRP A 130 -26.31 6.44 -23.57
C TRP A 130 -26.03 7.41 -24.72
N SER A 131 -25.02 8.27 -24.60
CA SER A 131 -24.60 9.17 -25.69
C SER A 131 -24.18 8.42 -26.95
N ARG A 132 -23.42 7.32 -26.83
CA ARG A 132 -23.01 6.50 -27.98
C ARG A 132 -24.17 5.74 -28.63
N LYS A 133 -25.22 5.44 -27.89
CA LYS A 133 -26.40 4.74 -28.40
C LYS A 133 -27.41 5.68 -29.06
N HIS A 134 -27.60 6.88 -28.50
CA HIS A 134 -28.71 7.76 -28.86
C HIS A 134 -28.32 9.08 -29.52
N ILE A 135 -27.14 9.64 -29.21
CA ILE A 135 -26.71 10.95 -29.75
C ILE A 135 -25.85 10.75 -31.00
N PHE A 136 -24.87 9.85 -30.93
CA PHE A 136 -24.01 9.55 -32.08
C PHE A 136 -24.75 8.62 -33.03
N ASP A 137 -25.53 9.21 -33.93
CA ASP A 137 -26.09 8.46 -35.05
C ASP A 137 -24.98 8.07 -36.03
N LEU A 138 -24.33 6.95 -35.73
CA LEU A 138 -23.32 6.33 -36.59
C LEU A 138 -23.89 5.97 -37.97
N THR A 139 -25.22 5.92 -38.15
CA THR A 139 -25.82 5.64 -39.45
C THR A 139 -25.64 6.83 -40.40
N MET A 140 -25.81 8.07 -39.93
CA MET A 140 -25.56 9.27 -40.72
C MET A 140 -24.08 9.44 -41.05
N LEU A 141 -23.18 9.17 -40.09
CA LEU A 141 -21.75 9.19 -40.40
C LEU A 141 -21.38 8.14 -41.45
N LYS A 142 -21.96 6.94 -41.37
CA LYS A 142 -21.76 5.89 -42.38
C LYS A 142 -22.30 6.30 -43.75
N SER A 143 -23.48 6.92 -43.82
CA SER A 143 -24.06 7.35 -45.10
C SER A 143 -23.20 8.41 -45.77
N VAL A 144 -22.73 9.40 -45.02
CA VAL A 144 -21.81 10.44 -45.53
C VAL A 144 -20.49 9.83 -46.00
N GLN A 145 -19.92 8.88 -45.24
CA GLN A 145 -18.69 8.20 -45.66
C GLN A 145 -18.86 7.35 -46.92
N ILE A 146 -19.98 6.64 -47.04
CA ILE A 146 -20.28 5.85 -48.25
C ILE A 146 -20.47 6.78 -49.44
N MET A 147 -21.12 7.94 -49.24
CA MET A 147 -21.30 8.96 -50.28
C MET A 147 -19.95 9.53 -50.72
N LEU A 148 -19.09 9.94 -49.79
CA LEU A 148 -17.74 10.42 -50.09
C LEU A 148 -16.90 9.37 -50.82
N ALA A 149 -16.94 8.10 -50.39
CA ALA A 149 -16.22 7.03 -51.07
C ALA A 149 -16.73 6.81 -52.50
N LYS A 150 -18.06 6.88 -52.71
CA LYS A 150 -18.65 6.82 -54.06
C LYS A 150 -18.20 8.00 -54.92
N ASP A 151 -18.19 9.22 -54.38
CA ASP A 151 -17.75 10.41 -55.11
C ASP A 151 -16.26 10.34 -55.46
N LEU A 152 -15.43 9.82 -54.55
CA LEU A 152 -14.01 9.61 -54.79
C LEU A 152 -13.78 8.58 -55.90
N ILE A 153 -14.46 7.42 -55.85
CA ILE A 153 -14.40 6.42 -56.91
C ILE A 153 -14.90 7.01 -58.23
N HIS A 154 -15.99 7.76 -58.22
CA HIS A 154 -16.53 8.41 -59.41
C HIS A 154 -15.54 9.42 -59.99
N SER A 155 -14.89 10.23 -59.15
CA SER A 155 -13.85 11.17 -59.57
C SER A 155 -12.64 10.45 -60.17
N LEU A 156 -12.21 9.34 -59.57
CA LEU A 156 -11.12 8.52 -60.08
C LEU A 156 -11.48 7.90 -61.43
N VAL A 157 -12.70 7.35 -61.56
CA VAL A 157 -13.20 6.79 -62.83
C VAL A 157 -13.25 7.86 -63.91
N ASN A 158 -13.78 9.05 -63.63
CA ASN A 158 -13.82 10.16 -64.59
C ASN A 158 -12.40 10.59 -65.00
N TYR A 159 -11.47 10.64 -64.04
CA TYR A 159 -10.08 10.97 -64.29
C TYR A 159 -9.37 9.89 -65.14
N LEU A 160 -9.57 8.61 -64.83
CA LEU A 160 -9.06 7.48 -65.62
C LEU A 160 -9.65 7.47 -67.03
N HIS A 161 -10.93 7.83 -67.19
CA HIS A 161 -11.55 7.99 -68.50
C HIS A 161 -10.95 9.14 -69.30
N ALA A 162 -10.70 10.29 -68.68
CA ALA A 162 -10.05 11.43 -69.33
C ALA A 162 -8.61 11.09 -69.74
N THR A 163 -7.86 10.41 -68.87
CA THR A 163 -6.49 9.98 -69.16
C THR A 163 -6.39 8.82 -70.12
N LYS A 164 -7.39 7.94 -70.25
CA LYS A 164 -7.42 6.90 -71.29
C LYS A 164 -7.30 7.47 -72.71
N ASN A 165 -7.75 8.71 -72.93
CA ASN A 165 -7.62 9.40 -74.21
C ASN A 165 -6.25 10.06 -74.41
N SER A 166 -5.48 10.27 -73.34
CA SER A 166 -4.05 10.60 -73.44
C SER A 166 -3.26 9.30 -73.54
N GLU A 167 -2.27 9.20 -74.41
CA GLU A 167 -1.44 7.98 -74.57
C GLU A 167 -0.51 7.70 -73.35
N MET A 168 -0.84 8.20 -72.16
CA MET A 168 -0.12 7.97 -70.91
C MET A 168 -0.81 6.88 -70.09
N LEU A 169 -0.04 5.92 -69.55
CA LEU A 169 -0.57 4.88 -68.67
C LEU A 169 -1.20 5.51 -67.40
N PRO A 170 -2.52 5.38 -67.18
CA PRO A 170 -3.18 5.95 -66.02
C PRO A 170 -2.68 5.31 -64.71
N GLY A 171 -2.41 6.12 -63.69
CA GLY A 171 -2.08 5.69 -62.34
C GLY A 171 -0.59 5.61 -61.99
N ILE A 172 0.31 5.42 -62.96
CA ILE A 172 1.76 5.31 -62.69
C ILE A 172 2.40 6.69 -62.52
N TYR A 173 2.08 7.63 -63.41
CA TYR A 173 2.71 8.95 -63.44
C TYR A 173 1.95 9.95 -62.55
N THR A 174 0.63 10.01 -62.64
CA THR A 174 -0.12 11.11 -62.04
C THR A 174 -0.32 11.02 -60.52
N ILE A 175 -0.49 9.83 -59.94
CA ILE A 175 -0.60 9.69 -58.48
C ILE A 175 0.76 9.94 -57.83
N ARG A 176 1.85 9.45 -58.46
CA ARG A 176 3.20 9.55 -57.92
C ARG A 176 3.80 10.95 -58.10
N ASP A 177 3.49 11.63 -59.20
CA ASP A 177 4.08 12.95 -59.51
C ASP A 177 3.34 14.09 -58.80
N SER A 178 2.03 13.95 -58.55
CA SER A 178 1.29 14.94 -57.77
C SER A 178 1.45 14.65 -56.27
N SER A 179 2.35 15.39 -55.62
CA SER A 179 2.59 15.33 -54.17
C SER A 179 1.29 15.38 -53.34
N ILE A 180 0.32 16.19 -53.75
CA ILE A 180 -0.94 16.40 -53.02
C ILE A 180 -1.88 15.18 -53.13
N CYS A 181 -1.99 14.57 -54.31
CA CYS A 181 -2.79 13.36 -54.49
C CYS A 181 -2.19 12.18 -53.73
N LEU A 182 -0.86 12.06 -53.71
CA LEU A 182 -0.19 11.01 -52.95
C LEU A 182 -0.47 11.14 -51.45
N GLU A 183 -0.32 12.34 -50.88
CA GLU A 183 -0.57 12.58 -49.45
C GLU A 183 -2.03 12.31 -49.06
N THR A 184 -2.99 12.81 -49.85
CA THR A 184 -4.42 12.56 -49.59
C THR A 184 -4.82 11.09 -49.75
N LEU A 185 -4.22 10.37 -50.71
CA LEU A 185 -4.39 8.94 -50.88
C LEU A 185 -3.78 8.18 -49.70
N GLU A 186 -2.59 8.57 -49.24
CA GLU A 186 -1.92 7.98 -48.08
C GLU A 186 -2.74 8.18 -46.79
N GLU A 187 -3.31 9.37 -46.58
CA GLU A 187 -4.23 9.63 -45.47
C GLU A 187 -5.48 8.74 -45.57
N LEU A 188 -6.08 8.65 -46.76
CA LEU A 188 -7.23 7.79 -46.99
C LEU A 188 -6.90 6.32 -46.71
N MET A 189 -5.76 5.83 -47.19
CA MET A 189 -5.25 4.48 -46.91
C MET A 189 -4.99 4.25 -45.41
N ALA A 190 -4.47 5.25 -44.68
CA ALA A 190 -4.31 5.17 -43.24
C ALA A 190 -5.66 4.99 -42.53
N THR A 191 -6.71 5.71 -42.97
CA THR A 191 -8.06 5.50 -42.41
C THR A 191 -8.61 4.10 -42.69
N PHE A 192 -8.31 3.52 -43.86
CA PHE A 192 -8.66 2.12 -44.16
C PHE A 192 -7.87 1.13 -43.29
N GLY A 193 -6.58 1.40 -43.03
CA GLY A 193 -5.76 0.63 -42.11
C GLY A 193 -6.38 0.57 -40.71
N PHE A 194 -6.73 1.71 -40.12
CA PHE A 194 -7.37 1.74 -38.79
C PHE A 194 -8.72 0.99 -38.77
N ARG A 195 -9.53 1.11 -39.82
CA ARG A 195 -10.79 0.36 -39.94
C ARG A 195 -10.55 -1.14 -40.01
N PHE A 196 -9.56 -1.57 -40.79
CA PHE A 196 -9.20 -2.97 -40.91
C PHE A 196 -8.71 -3.53 -39.57
N TYR A 197 -7.83 -2.81 -38.85
CA TYR A 197 -7.38 -3.23 -37.52
C TYR A 197 -8.54 -3.35 -36.53
N ASN A 198 -9.46 -2.37 -36.52
CA ASN A 198 -10.64 -2.42 -35.65
C ASN A 198 -11.59 -3.57 -36.04
N ALA A 199 -11.79 -3.82 -37.34
CA ALA A 199 -12.60 -4.93 -37.83
C ALA A 199 -11.96 -6.29 -37.48
N ASN A 200 -10.65 -6.42 -37.62
CA ASN A 200 -9.88 -7.61 -37.25
C ASN A 200 -9.94 -7.85 -35.72
N ALA A 201 -9.77 -6.81 -34.91
CA ALA A 201 -9.93 -6.91 -33.46
C ALA A 201 -11.35 -7.33 -33.07
N CYS A 202 -12.37 -6.77 -33.72
CA CYS A 202 -13.77 -7.18 -33.53
C CYS A 202 -14.00 -8.63 -33.97
N TYR A 203 -13.41 -9.07 -35.08
CA TYR A 203 -13.48 -10.45 -35.56
C TYR A 203 -12.86 -11.41 -34.54
N LYS A 204 -11.61 -11.17 -34.10
CA LYS A 204 -10.94 -11.97 -33.07
C LYS A 204 -11.72 -12.02 -31.76
N MET A 205 -12.31 -10.90 -31.34
CA MET A 205 -13.15 -10.86 -30.15
C MET A 205 -14.42 -11.68 -30.34
N LYS A 206 -15.10 -11.56 -31.49
CA LYS A 206 -16.29 -12.37 -31.81
C LYS A 206 -15.97 -13.85 -31.90
N GLU A 207 -14.83 -14.21 -32.49
CA GLU A 207 -14.31 -15.56 -32.54
C GLU A 207 -14.08 -16.11 -31.14
N THR A 208 -13.40 -15.35 -30.28
CA THR A 208 -13.18 -15.72 -28.87
C THR A 208 -14.50 -15.89 -28.12
N LEU A 209 -15.44 -14.96 -28.27
CA LEU A 209 -16.77 -15.04 -27.64
C LEU A 209 -17.57 -16.23 -28.15
N SER A 210 -17.50 -16.52 -29.45
CA SER A 210 -18.13 -17.69 -30.07
C SER A 210 -17.52 -18.98 -29.52
N MET A 211 -16.19 -19.03 -29.42
CA MET A 211 -15.46 -20.12 -28.78
C MET A 211 -15.93 -20.34 -27.35
N VAL A 212 -16.02 -19.28 -26.54
CA VAL A 212 -16.50 -19.35 -25.15
C VAL A 212 -17.96 -19.82 -25.11
N ALA A 213 -18.83 -19.30 -25.98
CA ALA A 213 -20.24 -19.70 -26.04
C ALA A 213 -20.39 -21.19 -26.43
N GLN A 214 -19.61 -21.67 -27.40
CA GLN A 214 -19.60 -23.07 -27.81
C GLN A 214 -19.03 -23.97 -26.73
N SER A 215 -17.98 -23.51 -26.05
CA SER A 215 -17.38 -24.17 -24.89
C SER A 215 -18.39 -24.31 -23.74
N ARG A 216 -19.25 -23.30 -23.52
CA ARG A 216 -20.36 -23.38 -22.56
C ARG A 216 -21.42 -24.40 -22.98
N LYS A 217 -21.77 -24.47 -24.28
CA LYS A 217 -22.73 -25.45 -24.80
C LYS A 217 -22.24 -26.89 -24.63
N THR A 218 -20.99 -27.15 -25.00
CA THR A 218 -20.35 -28.47 -24.85
C THR A 218 -20.24 -28.88 -23.38
N PHE A 219 -19.84 -27.96 -22.50
CA PHE A 219 -19.83 -28.19 -21.05
C PHE A 219 -21.22 -28.56 -20.52
N THR A 220 -22.27 -27.85 -20.94
CA THR A 220 -23.65 -28.11 -20.48
C THR A 220 -24.21 -29.43 -21.04
N ALA A 221 -23.82 -29.81 -22.26
CA ALA A 221 -24.30 -31.02 -22.91
C ALA A 221 -23.67 -32.30 -22.34
N THR A 222 -22.54 -32.21 -21.64
CA THR A 222 -21.80 -33.40 -21.22
C THR A 222 -22.04 -33.74 -19.75
N SER A 223 -22.51 -34.97 -19.49
CA SER A 223 -22.90 -35.40 -18.13
C SER A 223 -21.73 -35.95 -17.29
N TYR A 224 -20.69 -36.50 -17.93
CA TYR A 224 -19.64 -37.26 -17.24
C TYR A 224 -18.23 -36.69 -17.42
N PHE A 225 -17.96 -35.95 -18.49
CA PHE A 225 -16.61 -35.47 -18.82
C PHE A 225 -16.66 -34.16 -19.60
N THR A 226 -15.66 -33.29 -19.52
CA THR A 226 -15.57 -32.06 -20.33
C THR A 226 -14.11 -31.68 -20.52
N ASP A 227 -13.73 -31.31 -21.75
CA ASP A 227 -12.39 -30.76 -22.02
C ASP A 227 -12.27 -29.27 -21.63
N VAL A 228 -13.40 -28.60 -21.39
CA VAL A 228 -13.50 -27.18 -21.07
C VAL A 228 -13.81 -27.01 -19.58
N PRO A 229 -13.20 -26.03 -18.88
CA PRO A 229 -12.13 -25.13 -19.34
C PRO A 229 -10.74 -25.79 -19.31
N TYR A 230 -10.62 -26.94 -18.65
CA TYR A 230 -9.35 -27.66 -18.49
C TYR A 230 -9.61 -29.17 -18.51
N PRO A 231 -8.96 -29.93 -19.40
CA PRO A 231 -9.24 -31.36 -19.60
C PRO A 231 -8.66 -32.28 -18.51
N GLY A 232 -7.91 -31.75 -17.54
CA GLY A 232 -7.23 -32.56 -16.51
C GLY A 232 -5.97 -33.28 -17.03
N PHE A 233 -5.09 -33.67 -16.12
CA PHE A 233 -3.94 -34.51 -16.43
C PHE A 233 -4.36 -35.96 -16.72
N ASN A 234 -3.73 -36.59 -17.72
CA ASN A 234 -3.92 -38.01 -18.02
C ASN A 234 -2.81 -38.83 -17.36
N ASP A 235 -2.75 -38.82 -16.03
CA ASP A 235 -1.56 -39.22 -15.25
C ASP A 235 -1.10 -40.68 -15.41
N ARG A 236 -1.82 -41.53 -16.16
CA ARG A 236 -1.45 -42.93 -16.35
C ARG A 236 -1.77 -43.48 -17.74
N GLY A 237 -2.16 -42.62 -18.68
CA GLY A 237 -2.55 -43.03 -20.03
C GLY A 237 -3.77 -43.96 -20.11
N PHE A 238 -4.50 -44.16 -19.01
CA PHE A 238 -5.69 -45.03 -18.99
C PHE A 238 -6.84 -44.45 -19.81
N CYS A 239 -6.88 -43.12 -20.01
CA CYS A 239 -7.78 -42.52 -20.97
C CYS A 239 -7.24 -42.76 -22.38
N GLY A 240 -8.04 -43.42 -23.24
CA GLY A 240 -7.75 -43.56 -24.67
C GLY A 240 -7.59 -42.20 -25.38
N PRO A 241 -7.15 -42.19 -26.66
CA PRO A 241 -6.98 -40.96 -27.43
C PRO A 241 -8.29 -40.15 -27.41
N ARG A 242 -8.24 -38.97 -26.80
CA ARG A 242 -9.39 -38.09 -26.60
C ARG A 242 -9.73 -37.42 -27.93
N GLN A 243 -11.00 -37.46 -28.33
CA GLN A 243 -11.49 -36.59 -29.39
C GLN A 243 -11.64 -35.19 -28.81
N ASN A 244 -10.54 -34.44 -28.78
CA ASN A 244 -10.60 -33.03 -28.43
C ASN A 244 -11.61 -32.34 -29.34
N SER A 245 -12.40 -31.42 -28.80
CA SER A 245 -13.33 -30.58 -29.58
C SER A 245 -12.53 -29.68 -30.54
N ALA A 246 -12.11 -30.21 -31.68
CA ALA A 246 -11.48 -29.45 -32.74
C ALA A 246 -12.57 -28.64 -33.45
N MET A 247 -12.64 -27.34 -33.16
CA MET A 247 -13.50 -26.44 -33.91
C MET A 247 -12.91 -26.23 -35.30
N THR A 248 -13.58 -26.72 -36.33
CA THR A 248 -13.35 -26.29 -37.71
C THR A 248 -13.94 -24.90 -37.88
N LEU A 249 -13.11 -23.86 -37.80
CA LEU A 249 -13.52 -22.53 -38.26
C LEU A 249 -13.84 -22.65 -39.76
N ASN A 250 -15.02 -22.21 -40.16
CA ASN A 250 -15.44 -22.23 -41.55
C ASN A 250 -14.56 -21.21 -42.29
N ALA A 251 -13.51 -21.70 -42.93
CA ALA A 251 -12.36 -20.94 -43.44
C ALA A 251 -12.66 -20.11 -44.70
N LYS A 252 -13.85 -19.53 -44.83
CA LYS A 252 -14.20 -18.75 -46.04
C LYS A 252 -13.72 -17.30 -46.01
N ASP A 253 -13.51 -16.71 -44.84
CA ASP A 253 -13.01 -15.35 -44.70
C ASP A 253 -11.49 -15.16 -44.43
N PRO A 254 -10.68 -16.15 -44.00
CA PRO A 254 -9.25 -15.94 -43.72
C PRO A 254 -8.47 -15.42 -44.92
N GLU A 255 -8.74 -15.90 -46.14
CA GLU A 255 -7.96 -15.53 -47.33
C GLU A 255 -8.01 -14.02 -47.60
N HIS A 256 -9.18 -13.39 -47.43
CA HIS A 256 -9.32 -11.95 -47.59
C HIS A 256 -8.56 -11.18 -46.50
N TYR A 257 -8.62 -11.65 -45.25
CA TYR A 257 -7.88 -11.04 -44.16
C TYR A 257 -6.37 -11.20 -44.32
N GLU A 258 -5.89 -12.38 -44.72
CA GLU A 258 -4.47 -12.65 -44.97
C GLU A 258 -3.94 -11.80 -46.12
N LEU A 259 -4.66 -11.72 -47.24
CA LEU A 259 -4.26 -10.88 -48.38
C LEU A 259 -4.18 -9.40 -47.98
N ILE A 260 -5.16 -8.89 -47.23
CA ILE A 260 -5.12 -7.51 -46.73
C ILE A 260 -4.00 -7.33 -45.71
N HIS A 261 -3.73 -8.33 -44.86
CA HIS A 261 -2.65 -8.27 -43.88
C HIS A 261 -1.27 -8.27 -44.56
N ILE A 262 -1.09 -9.05 -45.63
CA ILE A 262 0.10 -9.03 -46.48
C ILE A 262 0.25 -7.64 -47.10
N PHE A 263 -0.82 -7.09 -47.68
CA PHE A 263 -0.83 -5.75 -48.28
C PHE A 263 -0.49 -4.64 -47.27
N LEU A 264 -1.09 -4.66 -46.08
CA LEU A 264 -0.81 -3.71 -45.00
C LEU A 264 0.59 -3.90 -44.41
N SER A 265 1.13 -5.12 -44.41
CA SER A 265 2.51 -5.37 -43.98
C SER A 265 3.54 -4.90 -45.01
N GLY A 266 3.21 -4.96 -46.30
CA GLY A 266 4.02 -4.45 -47.40
C GLY A 266 3.89 -2.94 -47.61
N SER A 267 2.85 -2.33 -47.06
CA SER A 267 2.72 -0.87 -46.99
C SER A 267 3.89 -0.34 -46.17
N ARG A 268 4.75 0.48 -46.80
CA ARG A 268 5.80 1.20 -46.06
C ARG A 268 5.12 1.89 -44.89
N LYS A 269 5.63 1.71 -43.66
CA LYS A 269 5.09 2.38 -42.47
C LYS A 269 5.08 3.89 -42.74
N ILE A 270 3.93 4.39 -43.15
CA ILE A 270 3.70 5.77 -43.53
C ILE A 270 4.00 6.62 -42.29
N GLY A 271 4.94 7.54 -42.43
CA GLY A 271 5.34 8.43 -41.35
C GLY A 271 6.53 7.92 -40.52
N MET A 272 7.65 8.63 -40.67
CA MET A 272 8.80 8.64 -39.76
C MET A 272 8.39 8.87 -38.28
N THR A 273 7.18 9.41 -38.04
CA THR A 273 6.56 9.59 -36.73
C THR A 273 6.15 8.28 -36.04
N THR A 274 5.64 7.28 -36.77
CA THR A 274 5.22 5.99 -36.18
C THR A 274 6.44 5.17 -35.75
N ALA A 275 7.48 5.12 -36.59
CA ALA A 275 8.74 4.47 -36.26
C ALA A 275 9.43 5.10 -35.04
N LYS A 276 9.42 6.44 -34.94
CA LYS A 276 9.90 7.16 -33.74
C LYS A 276 9.07 6.82 -32.49
N LEU A 277 7.76 6.68 -32.62
CA LEU A 277 6.87 6.29 -31.52
C LEU A 277 7.16 4.86 -31.04
N GLU A 278 7.30 3.89 -31.95
CA GLU A 278 7.67 2.51 -31.63
C GLU A 278 9.04 2.44 -30.96
N GLN A 279 10.02 3.17 -31.46
CA GLN A 279 11.35 3.26 -30.85
C GLN A 279 11.27 3.84 -29.43
N LYS A 280 10.43 4.87 -29.22
CA LYS A 280 10.18 5.42 -27.88
C LYS A 280 9.53 4.41 -26.95
N ILE A 281 8.56 3.64 -27.42
CA ILE A 281 7.90 2.56 -26.65
C ILE A 281 8.91 1.46 -26.30
N ALA A 282 9.77 1.06 -27.24
CA ALA A 282 10.83 0.07 -27.01
C ALA A 282 11.84 0.56 -25.96
N ASN A 283 12.28 1.81 -26.04
CA ASN A 283 13.18 2.41 -25.07
C ASN A 283 12.54 2.47 -23.66
N ILE A 284 11.25 2.84 -23.56
CA ILE A 284 10.51 2.83 -22.29
C ILE A 284 10.39 1.40 -21.73
N ALA A 285 10.16 0.40 -22.57
CA ALA A 285 10.10 -0.99 -22.14
C ALA A 285 11.45 -1.49 -21.63
N GLU A 286 12.55 -1.09 -22.28
CA GLU A 286 13.91 -1.41 -21.87
C GLU A 286 14.30 -0.71 -20.55
N GLU A 287 13.94 0.57 -20.39
CA GLU A 287 14.11 1.33 -19.15
C GLU A 287 13.35 0.68 -17.99
N ASN A 288 12.10 0.28 -18.21
CA ASN A 288 11.29 -0.45 -17.24
C ASN A 288 11.93 -1.78 -16.86
N ARG A 289 12.49 -2.51 -17.83
CA ARG A 289 13.22 -3.77 -17.59
C ARG A 289 14.44 -3.53 -16.71
N LEU A 290 15.24 -2.50 -17.00
CA LEU A 290 16.41 -2.11 -16.20
C LEU A 290 16.01 -1.71 -14.77
N ASN A 291 14.96 -0.92 -14.63
CA ASN A 291 14.41 -0.50 -13.33
C ASN A 291 13.96 -1.69 -12.48
N MET A 292 13.45 -2.77 -13.07
CA MET A 292 13.14 -3.99 -12.34
C MET A 292 14.39 -4.67 -11.77
N PHE A 293 15.50 -4.73 -12.51
CA PHE A 293 16.77 -5.27 -12.01
C PHE A 293 17.32 -4.43 -10.86
N ILE A 294 17.33 -3.09 -11.02
CA ILE A 294 17.78 -2.16 -9.97
C ILE A 294 16.94 -2.32 -8.69
N LYS A 295 15.61 -2.40 -8.82
CA LYS A 295 14.72 -2.64 -7.66
C LYS A 295 15.02 -3.97 -6.98
N ARG A 296 15.29 -5.03 -7.74
CA ARG A 296 15.63 -6.35 -7.18
C ARG A 296 16.96 -6.31 -6.44
N ASP A 297 17.96 -5.64 -6.99
CA ASP A 297 19.28 -5.50 -6.35
C ASP A 297 19.22 -4.61 -5.11
N ASN A 298 18.42 -3.54 -5.13
CA ASN A 298 18.19 -2.71 -3.95
C ASN A 298 17.48 -3.49 -2.83
N LYS A 299 16.51 -4.35 -3.16
CA LYS A 299 15.89 -5.26 -2.19
C LYS A 299 16.92 -6.23 -1.60
N LYS A 300 17.78 -6.83 -2.41
CA LYS A 300 18.88 -7.68 -1.93
C LYS A 300 19.82 -6.91 -1.00
N LYS A 301 20.27 -5.72 -1.39
CA LYS A 301 21.13 -4.86 -0.55
C LYS A 301 20.48 -4.49 0.78
N SER A 302 19.18 -4.15 0.76
CA SER A 302 18.42 -3.83 1.98
C SER A 302 18.29 -5.04 2.91
N PHE A 303 17.98 -6.21 2.35
CA PHE A 303 17.93 -7.46 3.10
C PHE A 303 19.28 -7.77 3.77
N ILE A 304 20.39 -7.68 3.02
CA ILE A 304 21.73 -7.92 3.56
C ILE A 304 22.09 -6.88 4.64
N LYS A 305 21.74 -5.60 4.46
CA LYS A 305 21.94 -4.58 5.51
C LYS A 305 21.18 -4.89 6.79
N ARG A 306 19.96 -5.42 6.69
CA ARG A 306 19.18 -5.85 7.84
C ARG A 306 19.85 -7.02 8.56
N ILE A 307 20.23 -8.06 7.82
CA ILE A 307 20.98 -9.21 8.37
C ILE A 307 22.27 -8.74 9.07
N TYR A 308 23.02 -7.83 8.46
CA TYR A 308 24.22 -7.25 9.06
C TYR A 308 23.94 -6.55 10.40
N LEU A 309 22.86 -5.76 10.46
CA LEU A 309 22.47 -5.06 11.68
C LEU A 309 22.01 -6.02 12.76
N ASP A 310 21.25 -7.05 12.38
CA ASP A 310 20.77 -8.10 13.28
C ASP A 310 21.95 -8.89 13.86
N MET A 311 22.91 -9.30 13.01
CA MET A 311 24.13 -10.01 13.44
C MET A 311 24.99 -9.20 14.40
N LYS A 312 25.05 -7.87 14.23
CA LYS A 312 25.76 -6.98 15.15
C LYS A 312 25.12 -6.95 16.54
N ASN A 313 23.82 -7.24 16.63
CA ASN A 313 23.05 -7.23 17.87
C ASN A 313 23.01 -8.60 18.58
N TRP A 314 23.71 -9.62 18.06
CA TRP A 314 23.77 -10.95 18.67
C TRP A 314 24.73 -10.99 19.86
N HIS A 315 24.17 -11.18 21.06
CA HIS A 315 24.91 -11.24 22.32
C HIS A 315 24.51 -12.50 23.10
N TYR A 316 25.45 -13.04 23.87
CA TYR A 316 25.15 -14.06 24.87
C TYR A 316 24.34 -13.45 26.03
N SER A 317 23.75 -14.31 26.87
CA SER A 317 23.03 -13.89 28.08
C SER A 317 23.89 -13.05 29.04
N ASN A 318 25.22 -13.16 28.96
CA ASN A 318 26.18 -12.40 29.76
C ASN A 318 26.42 -10.97 29.23
N GLY A 319 25.91 -10.65 28.04
CA GLY A 319 26.12 -9.36 27.37
C GLY A 319 27.29 -9.33 26.39
N ASP A 320 28.12 -10.36 26.31
CA ASP A 320 29.24 -10.41 25.37
C ASP A 320 28.76 -10.68 23.92
N PRO A 321 29.33 -9.99 22.91
CA PRO A 321 28.94 -10.20 21.52
C PRO A 321 29.36 -11.59 21.03
N ILE A 322 28.44 -12.30 20.36
CA ILE A 322 28.69 -13.65 19.82
C ILE A 322 29.75 -13.60 18.70
N LEU A 323 29.70 -12.54 17.89
CA LEU A 323 30.63 -12.29 16.80
C LEU A 323 31.64 -11.19 17.17
N PRO A 324 32.95 -11.39 16.95
CA PRO A 324 33.96 -10.37 17.20
C PRO A 324 33.67 -9.06 16.46
N ILE A 325 33.75 -7.93 17.16
CA ILE A 325 33.52 -6.58 16.61
C ILE A 325 34.48 -6.29 15.44
N SER A 326 35.66 -6.91 15.42
CA SER A 326 36.65 -6.80 14.34
C SER A 326 36.13 -7.30 12.99
N LEU A 327 35.20 -8.25 12.94
CA LEU A 327 34.62 -8.76 11.70
C LEU A 327 33.84 -7.68 10.94
N PHE A 328 33.21 -6.78 11.67
CA PHE A 328 32.36 -5.71 11.14
C PHE A 328 33.16 -4.47 10.68
N LYS A 329 34.51 -4.52 10.72
CA LYS A 329 35.36 -3.44 10.18
C LYS A 329 35.54 -3.52 8.67
N ASN A 330 35.30 -4.68 8.06
CA ASN A 330 35.46 -4.85 6.62
C ASN A 330 34.33 -4.13 5.86
N SER A 331 34.68 -3.32 4.87
CA SER A 331 33.71 -2.59 4.03
C SER A 331 32.89 -3.50 3.12
N GLU A 332 33.42 -4.68 2.79
CA GLU A 332 32.77 -5.62 1.87
C GLU A 332 31.85 -6.60 2.61
N MET A 333 30.54 -6.40 2.47
CA MET A 333 29.50 -7.21 3.11
C MET A 333 29.62 -8.74 2.86
N PRO A 334 29.94 -9.23 1.65
CA PRO A 334 30.09 -10.68 1.43
C PRO A 334 31.23 -11.29 2.23
N ALA A 335 32.35 -10.57 2.37
CA ALA A 335 33.49 -11.01 3.16
C ALA A 335 33.14 -11.08 4.66
N VAL A 336 32.29 -10.17 5.15
CA VAL A 336 31.78 -10.22 6.53
C VAL A 336 30.93 -11.47 6.76
N LEU A 337 30.02 -11.80 5.83
CA LEU A 337 29.16 -12.98 5.95
C LEU A 337 29.96 -14.29 5.93
N GLU A 338 30.96 -14.38 5.05
CA GLU A 338 31.84 -15.55 4.97
C GLU A 338 32.69 -15.72 6.25
N SER A 339 33.20 -14.60 6.78
CA SER A 339 33.98 -14.63 8.03
C SER A 339 33.11 -14.95 9.24
N ALA A 340 31.88 -14.44 9.27
CA ALA A 340 30.92 -14.74 10.32
C ALA A 340 30.48 -16.21 10.27
N LYS A 341 30.25 -16.77 9.07
CA LYS A 341 29.98 -18.20 8.88
C LYS A 341 31.10 -19.04 9.49
N LYS A 342 32.37 -18.77 9.13
CA LYS A 342 33.54 -19.47 9.69
C LYS A 342 33.63 -19.37 11.21
N THR A 343 33.30 -18.21 11.76
CA THR A 343 33.31 -17.99 13.22
C THR A 343 32.21 -18.80 13.91
N LEU A 344 31.01 -18.83 13.32
CA LEU A 344 29.89 -19.64 13.83
C LEU A 344 30.18 -21.14 13.74
N GLU A 345 30.77 -21.59 12.64
CA GLU A 345 31.18 -22.99 12.47
C GLU A 345 32.24 -23.39 13.50
N SER A 346 33.14 -22.47 13.86
CA SER A 346 34.12 -22.68 14.94
C SER A 346 33.49 -22.76 16.33
N ILE A 347 32.35 -22.10 16.57
CA ILE A 347 31.70 -22.05 17.90
C ILE A 347 30.69 -23.19 18.07
N PHE A 348 29.85 -23.43 17.05
CA PHE A 348 28.71 -24.34 17.12
C PHE A 348 28.89 -25.64 16.33
N GLY A 349 29.99 -25.80 15.59
CA GLY A 349 30.22 -26.93 14.69
C GLY A 349 29.71 -26.68 13.28
N GLU A 350 29.89 -27.67 12.41
CA GLU A 350 29.53 -27.59 10.98
C GLU A 350 28.02 -27.33 10.84
N LEU A 351 27.68 -26.19 10.22
CA LEU A 351 26.29 -25.81 9.99
C LEU A 351 25.71 -26.74 8.92
N GLU A 352 24.68 -27.51 9.28
CA GLU A 352 23.95 -28.31 8.30
C GLU A 352 23.46 -27.41 7.15
N PRO A 353 23.49 -27.90 5.88
CA PRO A 353 22.94 -27.15 4.77
C PRO A 353 21.50 -26.76 5.11
N CYS A 354 21.16 -25.46 5.00
CA CYS A 354 19.81 -25.02 5.35
C CYS A 354 18.77 -25.87 4.60
N VAL A 355 17.72 -26.29 5.31
CA VAL A 355 16.48 -26.70 4.68
C VAL A 355 15.77 -25.42 4.21
N CYS A 356 16.42 -24.74 3.26
CA CYS A 356 15.85 -23.58 2.62
C CYS A 356 14.77 -24.11 1.65
N PRO A 357 13.52 -23.61 1.74
CA PRO A 357 12.42 -24.18 0.98
C PRO A 357 12.75 -24.17 -0.51
N THR A 358 12.55 -25.32 -1.16
CA THR A 358 12.80 -25.47 -2.60
C THR A 358 12.00 -24.40 -3.36
N ASN A 359 12.43 -23.94 -4.54
CA ASN A 359 11.67 -22.97 -5.34
C ASN A 359 10.17 -23.33 -5.50
N LYS A 360 9.85 -24.63 -5.51
CA LYS A 360 8.48 -25.15 -5.52
C LYS A 360 7.69 -24.81 -4.25
N GLU A 361 8.29 -24.95 -3.07
CA GLU A 361 7.68 -24.61 -1.79
C GLU A 361 7.47 -23.10 -1.65
N ILE A 362 8.41 -22.29 -2.14
CA ILE A 362 8.26 -20.82 -2.17
C ILE A 362 7.07 -20.42 -3.05
N SER A 363 6.92 -21.03 -4.24
CA SER A 363 5.75 -20.79 -5.09
C SER A 363 4.45 -21.21 -4.41
N PHE A 364 4.44 -22.31 -3.67
CA PHE A 364 3.27 -22.75 -2.89
C PHE A 364 2.91 -21.72 -1.80
N LEU A 365 3.90 -21.26 -1.03
CA LEU A 365 3.70 -20.24 0.01
C LEU A 365 3.20 -18.90 -0.56
N LEU A 366 3.75 -18.46 -1.70
CA LEU A 366 3.29 -17.23 -2.38
C LEU A 366 1.84 -17.33 -2.85
N ASN A 367 1.43 -18.49 -3.37
CA ASN A 367 0.04 -18.69 -3.77
C ASN A 367 -0.89 -18.67 -2.55
N SER A 368 -0.52 -19.35 -1.45
CA SER A 368 -1.33 -19.33 -0.23
C SER A 368 -1.49 -17.94 0.40
N LEU A 369 -0.50 -17.05 0.23
CA LEU A 369 -0.56 -15.67 0.73
C LEU A 369 -1.42 -14.74 -0.12
N ASN A 370 -1.62 -15.05 -1.41
CA ASN A 370 -2.49 -14.24 -2.29
C ASN A 370 -3.96 -14.68 -2.22
N ASP A 371 -4.23 -15.90 -1.77
CA ASP A 371 -5.59 -16.41 -1.53
C ASP A 371 -6.14 -16.05 -0.14
N SER A 372 -5.33 -15.41 0.71
CA SER A 372 -5.71 -14.84 2.02
C SER A 372 -5.98 -13.34 1.90
#